data_AF-A0A2H0NGY3-F1
#
_entry.id   AF-A0A2H0NGY3-F1
#
_cell.length_a   1.000
_cell.length_b   1.000
_cell.length_c   1.000
_cell.angle_alpha   90.00
_cell.angle_beta   90.00
_cell.angle_gamma   90.00
#
_symmetry.space_group_name_H-M   'P 1'
#
loop_
_entity.id
_entity.type
_entity.pdbx_description
1 polymer ?
#
loop_
_entity_poly.entity_id
_entity_poly.type
_entity_poly.pdbx_seq_one_letter_code
_entity_poly.pdbx_strand_id
1 'polypeptide(L)'
;ARVIANVSQRYPERAAKAVDKLMLNTKDKGTVVRWSAALALGEIAKYNLNIRTKLIPKIEAILEKEQNNGVKNVYLKALKAINKQCLV
;
A
#
# COMPACT_ATOMS: atom_id res chain seq x y z
N ALA A 1 -2.36 -9.99 4.94
CA ALA A 1 -2.20 -8.84 4.01
C ALA A 1 -2.05 -9.26 2.54
N ARG A 2 -1.27 -10.31 2.21
CA ARG A 2 -1.07 -10.74 0.80
C ARG A 2 -2.36 -11.08 0.03
N VAL A 3 -3.34 -11.73 0.67
CA VAL A 3 -4.65 -11.98 0.06
C VAL A 3 -5.35 -10.67 -0.31
N ILE A 4 -5.30 -9.66 0.56
CA ILE A 4 -5.91 -8.34 0.32
C ILE A 4 -5.29 -7.71 -0.93
N ALA A 5 -3.95 -7.72 -1.06
CA ALA A 5 -3.26 -7.20 -2.23
C ALA A 5 -3.75 -7.86 -3.53
N ASN A 6 -3.84 -9.18 -3.56
CA ASN A 6 -4.25 -9.94 -4.75
C ASN A 6 -5.70 -9.67 -5.16
N VAL A 7 -6.58 -9.38 -4.20
CA VAL A 7 -8.00 -9.14 -4.47
C VAL A 7 -8.36 -7.66 -4.68
N SER A 8 -7.42 -6.73 -4.43
CA SER A 8 -7.65 -5.28 -4.54
C SER A 8 -8.15 -4.84 -5.91
N GLN A 9 -7.68 -5.47 -6.99
CA GLN A 9 -8.13 -5.13 -8.34
C GLN A 9 -9.60 -5.49 -8.57
N ARG A 10 -10.01 -6.68 -8.11
CA ARG A 10 -11.37 -7.21 -8.36
C ARG A 10 -12.39 -6.69 -7.35
N TYR A 11 -11.97 -6.37 -6.14
CA TYR A 11 -12.84 -5.92 -5.06
C TYR A 11 -12.26 -4.69 -4.32
N PRO A 12 -12.06 -3.55 -5.02
CA PRO A 12 -11.37 -2.38 -4.47
C PRO A 12 -12.04 -1.82 -3.22
N GLU A 13 -13.37 -1.77 -3.17
CA GLU A 13 -14.12 -1.27 -2.02
C GLU A 13 -14.05 -2.21 -0.80
N ARG A 14 -14.00 -3.52 -1.02
CA ARG A 14 -13.85 -4.49 0.08
C ARG A 14 -12.42 -4.49 0.60
N ALA A 15 -11.42 -4.36 -0.28
CA ALA A 15 -10.02 -4.28 0.10
C ALA A 15 -9.74 -3.01 0.92
N ALA A 16 -10.35 -1.88 0.57
CA ALA A 16 -10.23 -0.62 1.31
C ALA A 16 -10.63 -0.72 2.80
N LYS A 17 -11.57 -1.61 3.15
CA LYS A 17 -11.96 -1.85 4.56
C LYS A 17 -10.81 -2.37 5.43
N ALA A 18 -9.76 -2.89 4.83
CA ALA A 18 -8.59 -3.39 5.56
C ALA A 18 -7.55 -2.30 5.87
N VAL A 19 -7.68 -1.08 5.32
CA VAL A 19 -6.66 -0.03 5.42
C VAL A 19 -6.25 0.24 6.86
N ASP A 20 -7.20 0.45 7.77
CA ASP A 20 -6.87 0.80 9.16
C ASP A 20 -6.08 -0.30 9.87
N LYS A 21 -6.45 -1.57 9.67
CA LYS A 21 -5.71 -2.72 10.21
C LYS A 21 -4.34 -2.87 9.55
N LEU A 22 -4.24 -2.61 8.25
CA LEU A 22 -2.96 -2.64 7.53
C LEU A 22 -2.01 -1.54 7.99
N MET A 23 -2.52 -0.36 8.37
CA MET A 23 -1.73 0.74 8.92
C MET A 23 -1.07 0.38 10.27
N LEU A 24 -1.68 -0.51 11.07
CA LEU A 24 -1.04 -1.01 12.29
C LEU A 24 0.16 -1.89 11.96
N ASN A 25 0.04 -2.72 10.93
CA ASN A 25 1.09 -3.64 10.50
C ASN A 25 2.32 -2.94 9.90
N THR A 26 2.24 -1.65 9.55
CA THR A 26 3.41 -0.88 9.08
C THR A 26 4.38 -0.52 10.20
N LYS A 27 3.98 -0.71 11.47
CA LYS A 27 4.81 -0.48 12.65
C LYS A 27 5.30 -1.78 13.31
N ASP A 28 4.99 -2.92 12.69
CA ASP A 28 5.36 -4.23 13.23
C ASP A 28 6.90 -4.39 13.25
N LYS A 29 7.43 -5.06 14.28
CA LYS A 29 8.88 -5.31 14.40
C LYS A 29 9.41 -6.18 13.26
N GLY A 30 8.59 -7.11 12.77
CA GLY A 30 8.91 -8.05 11.70
C GLY A 30 8.84 -7.43 10.31
N THR A 31 9.96 -7.49 9.58
CA THR A 31 10.06 -6.99 8.20
C THR A 31 9.03 -7.63 7.26
N VAL A 32 8.73 -8.93 7.42
CA VAL A 32 7.77 -9.66 6.56
C VAL A 32 6.35 -9.14 6.73
N VAL A 33 5.97 -8.77 7.96
CA VAL A 33 4.64 -8.20 8.25
C VAL A 33 4.52 -6.82 7.61
N ARG A 34 5.52 -5.96 7.80
CA ARG A 34 5.58 -4.63 7.16
C ARG A 34 5.60 -4.72 5.64
N TRP A 35 6.39 -5.63 5.08
CA TRP A 35 6.47 -5.88 3.64
C TRP A 35 5.11 -6.27 3.07
N SER A 36 4.40 -7.17 3.75
CA SER A 36 3.07 -7.62 3.32
C SER A 36 2.03 -6.51 3.44
N ALA A 37 2.15 -5.64 4.45
CA ALA A 37 1.31 -4.45 4.60
C ALA A 37 1.57 -3.44 3.48
N ALA A 38 2.84 -3.20 3.15
CA ALA A 38 3.24 -2.32 2.07
C ALA A 38 2.66 -2.75 0.72
N LEU A 39 2.73 -4.06 0.44
CA LEU A 39 2.16 -4.62 -0.78
C LEU A 39 0.64 -4.38 -0.84
N ALA A 40 -0.08 -4.68 0.25
CA ALA A 40 -1.53 -4.51 0.28
C ALA A 40 -1.96 -3.05 0.18
N LEU A 41 -1.32 -2.14 0.93
CA LEU A 41 -1.62 -0.70 0.88
C LEU A 41 -1.33 -0.12 -0.51
N GLY A 42 -0.24 -0.52 -1.15
CA GLY A 42 0.10 -0.12 -2.51
C GLY A 42 -0.95 -0.57 -3.54
N GLU A 43 -1.35 -1.85 -3.52
CA GLU A 43 -2.38 -2.38 -4.44
C GLU A 43 -3.77 -1.76 -4.17
N ILE A 44 -4.11 -1.47 -2.91
CA ILE A 44 -5.35 -0.73 -2.58
C ILE A 44 -5.30 0.68 -3.20
N ALA A 45 -4.22 1.44 -3.00
CA ALA A 45 -4.08 2.79 -3.56
C ALA A 45 -4.13 2.77 -5.11
N LYS A 46 -3.59 1.72 -5.71
CA LYS A 46 -3.59 1.51 -7.16
C LYS A 46 -4.99 1.25 -7.71
N TYR A 47 -5.81 0.45 -7.06
CA TYR A 47 -7.11 0.03 -7.62
C TYR A 47 -8.35 0.69 -7.02
N ASN A 48 -8.25 1.35 -5.86
CA ASN A 48 -9.35 2.12 -5.29
C ASN A 48 -9.11 3.63 -5.47
N LEU A 49 -9.68 4.19 -6.54
CA LEU A 49 -9.54 5.60 -6.90
C LEU A 49 -10.17 6.54 -5.84
N ASN A 50 -11.25 6.11 -5.19
CA ASN A 50 -11.99 6.91 -4.21
C ASN A 50 -11.14 7.28 -3.00
N ILE A 51 -10.29 6.36 -2.54
CA ILE A 51 -9.42 6.60 -1.37
C ILE A 51 -7.97 6.88 -1.74
N ARG A 52 -7.57 6.72 -3.01
CA ARG A 52 -6.20 6.89 -3.50
C ARG A 52 -5.57 8.20 -3.01
N THR A 53 -6.25 9.32 -3.22
CA THR A 53 -5.76 10.66 -2.86
C THR A 53 -5.50 10.84 -1.37
N LYS A 54 -6.26 10.12 -0.52
CA LYS A 54 -6.07 10.12 0.93
C LYS A 54 -5.02 9.11 1.40
N LEU A 55 -4.78 8.05 0.62
CA LEU A 55 -3.90 6.95 0.98
C LEU A 55 -2.44 7.21 0.57
N ILE A 56 -2.21 7.89 -0.57
CA ILE A 56 -0.86 8.23 -1.05
C ILE A 56 -0.06 9.02 0.00
N PRO A 57 -0.57 10.11 0.60
CA PRO A 57 0.18 10.85 1.63
C PRO A 57 0.53 10.01 2.86
N LYS A 58 -0.33 9.06 3.23
CA LYS A 58 -0.05 8.13 4.33
C LYS A 58 1.09 7.16 3.98
N ILE A 59 1.11 6.67 2.73
CA ILE A 59 2.20 5.82 2.22
C ILE A 59 3.52 6.59 2.19
N GLU A 60 3.52 7.84 1.76
CA GLU A 60 4.71 8.71 1.75
C GLU A 60 5.24 8.93 3.18
N ALA A 61 4.36 9.22 4.14
CA ALA A 61 4.75 9.34 5.56
C ALA A 61 5.32 8.04 6.17
N ILE A 62 4.91 6.87 5.67
CA ILE A 62 5.51 5.58 6.06
C ILE A 62 6.89 5.43 5.44
N LEU A 63 7.05 5.78 4.16
CA LEU A 63 8.31 5.69 3.41
C LEU A 63 9.44 6.50 4.05
N GLU A 64 9.12 7.69 4.58
CA GLU A 64 10.07 8.54 5.30
C GLU A 64 10.67 7.86 6.55
N LYS A 65 9.87 7.02 7.22
CA LYS A 65 10.23 6.41 8.52
C LYS A 65 10.76 4.99 8.40
N GLU A 66 10.35 4.26 7.36
CA GLU A 66 10.83 2.90 7.12
C GLU A 66 12.35 2.91 6.94
N GLN A 67 13.03 1.90 7.46
CA GLN A 67 14.49 1.78 7.36
C GLN A 67 14.89 0.64 6.44
N ASN A 68 14.02 -0.35 6.24
CA ASN A 68 14.28 -1.48 5.38
C ASN A 68 14.03 -1.14 3.91
N ASN A 69 15.09 -1.18 3.10
CA ASN A 69 15.01 -0.93 1.66
C ASN A 69 14.08 -1.90 0.91
N GLY A 70 14.00 -3.16 1.36
CA GLY A 70 13.08 -4.14 0.79
C GLY A 70 11.62 -3.73 0.93
N VAL A 71 11.24 -3.19 2.10
CA VAL A 71 9.88 -2.66 2.34
C VAL A 71 9.66 -1.36 1.56
N LYS A 72 10.63 -0.42 1.57
CA LYS A 72 10.55 0.82 0.78
C LYS A 72 10.28 0.55 -0.70
N ASN A 73 11.02 -0.40 -1.28
CA ASN A 73 10.91 -0.74 -2.68
C ASN A 73 9.52 -1.25 -3.08
N VAL A 74 8.75 -1.84 -2.16
CA VAL A 74 7.37 -2.25 -2.43
C VAL A 74 6.48 -1.02 -2.64
N TYR A 75 6.54 -0.06 -1.72
CA TYR A 75 5.78 1.19 -1.84
C TYR A 75 6.17 1.98 -3.09
N LEU A 76 7.49 2.14 -3.35
CA LEU A 76 7.97 2.88 -4.51
C LEU A 76 7.52 2.26 -5.84
N LYS A 77 7.49 0.92 -5.94
CA LYS A 77 6.96 0.23 -7.12
C LYS A 77 5.47 0.52 -7.32
N ALA A 78 4.68 0.50 -6.25
CA ALA A 78 3.25 0.82 -6.31
C ALA A 78 3.02 2.28 -6.75
N LEU A 79 3.72 3.25 -6.12
CA LEU A 79 3.61 4.67 -6.46
C LEU A 79 4.04 4.94 -7.92
N LYS A 80 5.11 4.31 -8.38
CA LYS A 80 5.54 4.41 -9.79
C LYS A 80 4.47 3.88 -10.76
N ALA A 81 3.80 2.78 -10.41
CA ALA A 81 2.71 2.24 -11.23
C ALA A 81 1.49 3.17 -11.24
N ILE A 82 1.14 3.77 -10.10
CA ILE A 82 0.05 4.75 -9.98
C ILE A 82 0.35 6.00 -10.81
N ASN A 83 1.56 6.55 -10.72
CA ASN A 83 1.94 7.73 -11.51
C ASN A 83 1.87 7.44 -13.02
N LYS A 84 2.33 6.25 -13.45
CA LYS A 84 2.18 5.84 -14.85
C LYS A 84 0.72 5.78 -15.30
N GLN A 85 -0.21 5.34 -14.45
CA GLN A 85 -1.64 5.31 -14.80
C GLN A 85 -2.26 6.72 -14.92
N CYS A 86 -1.66 7.73 -14.29
CA CYS A 86 -2.18 9.09 -14.28
C CYS A 86 -1.65 9.95 -15.44
N LEU A 87 -0.62 9.46 -16.15
CA LEU A 87 0.03 10.11 -17.30
C LEU A 87 -0.48 9.60 -18.66
N VAL A 88 -1.48 8.71 -18.64
CA VAL A 88 -2.18 8.17 -19.82
C VAL A 88 -3.63 8.61 -19.73
#